data_AF-A0A1F7PB96-F1
#
_entry.id   AF-A0A1F7PB96-F1
#
_cell.length_a   1.000
_cell.length_b   1.000
_cell.length_c   1.000
_cell.angle_alpha   90.00
_cell.angle_beta   90.00
_cell.angle_gamma   90.00
#
_symmetry.space_group_name_H-M   'P 1'
#
loop_
_entity.id
_entity.type
_entity.pdbx_description
1 polymer ?
#
loop_
_entity_poly.entity_id
_entity_poly.type
_entity_poly.pdbx_seq_one_letter_code
_entity_poly.pdbx_strand_id
1 'polypeptide(L)'
;MPASELAATATLRKDTWWLEPLLIVLGLGGFVVYTTWAALQGAHYEYQNYLSPFYSPTLKPSWWPWSPAILILWGPAGFRLTCYYYRKAYYRSFWWSPPACAVRDAHGAYTGETGFPLILQNIHRYFFYVATAFLIFLWYDAIYAFIFDGRFGIGLGSIIMVVNVALLSMYSFSCHSCRHLCGGCLDKFSSSPLHYRLWRMVTTQNESHMLWA
;
A
#
# COMPACT_ATOMS: atom_id res chain seq x y z
N MET A 1 37.79 3.55 -16.93
CA MET A 1 36.49 2.85 -17.07
C MET A 1 36.39 2.38 -18.52
N PRO A 2 36.28 1.07 -18.80
CA PRO A 2 36.24 0.55 -20.16
C PRO A 2 34.92 0.94 -20.86
N ALA A 3 34.97 1.21 -22.17
CA ALA A 3 33.84 1.64 -22.98
C ALA A 3 32.63 0.68 -22.97
N SER A 4 32.82 -0.57 -22.57
CA SER A 4 31.77 -1.57 -22.38
C SER A 4 30.83 -1.28 -21.21
N GLU A 5 31.28 -0.58 -20.16
CA GLU A 5 30.43 -0.19 -19.03
C GLU A 5 29.57 1.05 -19.35
N LEU A 6 30.10 2.00 -20.14
CA LEU A 6 29.34 3.15 -20.63
C LEU A 6 28.24 2.74 -21.64
N ALA A 7 28.48 1.69 -22.42
CA ALA A 7 27.47 1.11 -23.31
C ALA A 7 26.36 0.34 -22.56
N ALA A 8 26.62 -0.12 -21.33
CA ALA A 8 25.66 -0.87 -20.53
C ALA A 8 24.57 0.02 -19.90
N THR A 9 24.87 1.30 -19.69
CA THR A 9 23.93 2.33 -19.16
C THR A 9 23.31 3.22 -20.25
N ALA A 10 23.82 3.16 -21.48
CA ALA A 10 23.31 3.95 -22.59
C ALA A 10 21.98 3.38 -23.11
N THR A 11 20.87 4.07 -22.85
CA THR A 11 19.60 3.82 -23.54
C THR A 11 19.49 4.66 -24.82
N LEU A 12 18.90 4.08 -25.86
CA LEU A 12 18.57 4.81 -27.11
C LEU A 12 17.33 5.71 -26.95
N ARG A 13 16.63 5.64 -25.80
CA ARG A 13 15.46 6.47 -25.48
C ARG A 13 15.88 7.93 -25.31
N LYS A 14 15.30 8.82 -26.11
CA LYS A 14 15.52 10.27 -26.07
C LYS A 14 14.41 11.03 -25.35
N ASP A 15 13.31 10.36 -25.01
CA ASP A 15 12.18 10.93 -24.27
C ASP A 15 12.49 11.06 -22.77
N THR A 16 11.64 11.76 -22.02
CA THR A 16 11.79 11.97 -20.57
C THR A 16 11.38 10.75 -19.75
N TRP A 17 11.90 9.59 -20.12
CA TRP A 17 11.57 8.30 -19.51
C TRP A 17 11.93 8.21 -18.03
N TRP A 18 12.90 9.01 -17.58
CA TRP A 18 13.39 9.05 -16.20
C TRP A 18 12.46 9.84 -15.27
N LEU A 19 11.51 10.61 -15.82
CA LEU A 19 10.63 11.49 -15.04
C LEU A 19 9.71 10.70 -14.10
N GLU A 20 9.06 9.64 -14.59
CA GLU A 20 8.18 8.80 -13.78
C GLU A 20 8.95 8.17 -12.59
N PRO A 21 10.09 7.46 -12.80
CA PRO A 21 10.93 6.98 -11.70
C PRO A 21 11.35 8.07 -10.70
N LEU A 22 11.75 9.25 -11.19
CA LEU A 22 12.16 10.35 -10.32
C LEU A 22 11.00 10.84 -9.44
N LEU A 23 9.82 11.04 -10.02
CA LEU A 23 8.63 11.47 -9.27
C LEU A 23 8.26 10.44 -8.20
N ILE A 24 8.40 9.15 -8.49
CA ILE A 24 8.17 8.08 -7.51
C ILE A 24 9.21 8.13 -6.39
N VAL A 25 10.50 8.33 -6.69
CA VAL A 25 11.55 8.45 -5.65
C VAL A 25 11.28 9.64 -4.75
N LEU A 26 10.94 10.79 -5.32
CA LEU A 26 10.64 12.00 -4.55
C LEU A 26 9.37 11.85 -3.71
N GLY A 27 8.29 11.36 -4.32
CA GLY A 27 7.01 11.18 -3.65
C GLY A 27 7.05 10.12 -2.55
N LEU A 28 7.52 8.91 -2.88
CA LEU A 28 7.61 7.81 -1.92
C LEU A 28 8.69 8.07 -0.86
N GLY A 29 9.83 8.62 -1.26
CA GLY A 29 10.91 9.00 -0.32
C GLY A 29 10.45 10.07 0.67
N GLY A 30 9.82 11.13 0.16
CA GLY A 30 9.23 12.18 1.01
C GLY A 30 8.15 11.63 1.94
N PHE A 31 7.27 10.77 1.44
CA PHE A 31 6.27 10.09 2.25
C PHE A 31 6.89 9.23 3.36
N VAL A 32 7.92 8.43 3.06
CA VAL A 32 8.62 7.61 4.05
C VAL A 32 9.26 8.48 5.13
N VAL A 33 9.96 9.56 4.75
CA VAL A 33 10.57 10.49 5.71
C VAL A 33 9.51 11.12 6.61
N TYR A 34 8.43 11.64 6.02
CA TYR A 34 7.34 12.28 6.77
C TYR A 34 6.65 11.31 7.71
N THR A 35 6.26 10.13 7.22
CA THR A 35 5.54 9.13 8.04
C THR A 35 6.43 8.53 9.11
N THR A 36 7.73 8.38 8.87
CA THR A 36 8.69 7.97 9.91
C THR A 36 8.76 9.01 11.02
N TRP A 37 8.89 10.29 10.67
CA TRP A 37 8.86 11.38 11.65
C TRP A 37 7.54 11.41 12.43
N ALA A 38 6.39 11.37 11.74
CA ALA A 38 5.08 11.40 12.35
C ALA A 38 4.87 10.20 13.29
N ALA A 39 5.27 9.00 12.87
CA ALA A 39 5.17 7.79 13.68
C ALA A 39 6.05 7.86 14.93
N LEU A 40 7.27 8.41 14.85
CA LEU A 40 8.19 8.50 15.98
C LEU A 40 7.84 9.61 16.96
N GLN A 41 7.22 10.71 16.48
CA GLN A 41 6.82 11.82 17.34
C GLN A 41 5.90 11.37 18.48
N GLY A 42 4.95 10.47 18.20
CA GLY A 42 4.09 9.89 19.23
C GLY A 42 3.19 10.89 19.97
N ALA A 43 2.96 12.07 19.39
CA ALA A 43 2.16 13.16 19.96
C ALA A 43 1.18 13.72 18.93
N HIS A 44 0.15 14.45 19.38
CA HIS A 44 -0.86 15.11 18.54
C HIS A 44 -1.60 14.20 17.55
N TYR A 45 -1.73 12.92 17.88
CA TYR A 45 -2.43 11.95 17.05
C TYR A 45 -3.95 11.91 17.28
N GLU A 46 -4.43 12.62 18.30
CA GLU A 46 -5.84 12.79 18.62
C GLU A 46 -6.16 14.29 18.76
N TYR A 47 -7.27 14.72 18.16
CA TYR A 47 -7.84 16.04 18.35
C TYR A 47 -9.36 15.93 18.38
N GLN A 48 -9.95 16.21 19.54
CA GLN A 48 -11.39 16.03 19.78
C GLN A 48 -11.84 14.60 19.44
N ASN A 49 -12.69 14.44 18.43
CA ASN A 49 -13.21 13.18 17.94
C ASN A 49 -12.45 12.63 16.72
N TYR A 50 -11.31 13.24 16.37
CA TYR A 50 -10.48 12.80 15.25
C TYR A 50 -9.23 12.06 15.76
N LEU A 51 -9.12 10.80 15.34
CA LEU A 51 -7.95 9.97 15.54
C LEU A 51 -7.17 9.86 14.22
N SER A 52 -5.86 10.05 14.29
CA SER A 52 -4.97 9.84 13.15
C SER A 52 -4.98 8.37 12.71
N PRO A 53 -5.16 8.08 11.40
CA PRO A 53 -5.17 6.71 10.89
C PRO A 53 -3.89 5.90 11.19
N PHE A 54 -2.75 6.57 11.43
CA PHE A 54 -1.50 5.91 11.80
C PHE A 54 -1.48 5.34 13.21
N TYR A 55 -2.43 5.74 14.05
CA TYR A 55 -2.54 5.36 15.46
C TYR A 55 -3.76 4.50 15.75
N SER A 56 -4.51 4.09 14.72
CA SER A 56 -5.70 3.26 14.84
C SER A 56 -5.38 1.77 14.61
N PRO A 57 -5.80 0.85 15.51
CA PRO A 57 -6.52 1.08 16.75
C PRO A 57 -5.59 1.60 17.86
N THR A 58 -6.11 2.36 18.81
CA THR A 58 -5.32 2.95 19.90
C THR A 58 -4.78 1.88 20.87
N LEU A 59 -3.62 1.31 20.55
CA LEU A 59 -2.92 0.30 21.36
C LEU A 59 -1.80 0.94 22.16
N LYS A 60 -2.05 1.23 23.45
CA LYS A 60 -1.06 1.81 24.37
C LYS A 60 -0.84 0.92 25.60
N PRO A 61 -0.14 -0.22 25.46
CA PRO A 61 0.18 -1.05 26.61
C PRO A 61 1.16 -0.34 27.55
N SER A 62 1.00 -0.53 28.86
CA SER A 62 1.80 0.15 29.90
C SER A 62 3.29 -0.16 29.84
N TRP A 63 3.68 -1.31 29.27
CA TRP A 63 5.06 -1.75 29.14
C TRP A 63 5.78 -1.18 27.90
N TRP A 64 5.08 -0.48 27.01
CA TRP A 64 5.65 0.04 25.77
C TRP A 64 5.96 1.54 25.87
N PRO A 65 7.24 1.94 25.92
CA PRO A 65 7.63 3.34 26.10
C PRO A 65 7.64 4.15 24.79
N TRP A 66 7.55 3.49 23.63
CA TRP A 66 7.63 4.13 22.33
C TRP A 66 6.24 4.49 21.78
N SER A 67 6.22 5.22 20.66
CA SER A 67 4.98 5.61 19.99
C SER A 67 4.09 4.40 19.67
N PRO A 68 2.77 4.47 19.97
CA PRO A 68 1.80 3.42 19.64
C PRO A 68 1.80 3.04 18.15
N ALA A 69 2.04 4.02 17.26
CA ALA A 69 2.06 3.80 15.82
C ALA A 69 3.04 2.69 15.40
N ILE A 70 4.18 2.54 16.10
CA ILE A 70 5.19 1.52 15.77
C ILE A 70 4.61 0.09 15.88
N LEU A 71 3.71 -0.13 16.84
CA LEU A 71 3.06 -1.44 17.05
C LEU A 71 2.07 -1.80 15.94
N ILE A 72 1.61 -0.81 15.19
CA ILE A 72 0.49 -0.91 14.27
C ILE A 72 0.96 -0.84 12.81
N LEU A 73 1.88 0.08 12.52
CA LEU A 73 2.26 0.45 11.15
C LEU A 73 2.84 -0.70 10.34
N TRP A 74 3.46 -1.71 10.97
CA TRP A 74 3.98 -2.87 10.25
C TRP A 74 2.90 -3.60 9.45
N GLY A 75 1.63 -3.58 9.88
CA GLY A 75 0.51 -4.19 9.19
C GLY A 75 0.17 -3.49 7.87
N PRO A 76 -0.29 -2.22 7.90
CA PRO A 76 -0.58 -1.44 6.70
C PRO A 76 0.66 -1.22 5.81
N ALA A 77 1.83 -0.95 6.40
CA ALA A 77 3.06 -0.80 5.65
C ALA A 77 3.47 -2.12 4.98
N GLY A 78 3.39 -3.25 5.70
CA GLY A 78 3.64 -4.57 5.15
C GLY A 78 2.69 -4.90 4.00
N PHE A 79 1.40 -4.58 4.12
CA PHE A 79 0.43 -4.76 3.04
C PHE A 79 0.80 -3.97 1.78
N ARG A 80 1.21 -2.71 1.92
CA ARG A 80 1.66 -1.90 0.77
C ARG A 80 3.00 -2.38 0.20
N LEU A 81 4.02 -2.57 1.03
CA LEU A 81 5.37 -2.95 0.59
C LEU A 81 5.42 -4.32 -0.09
N THR A 82 4.52 -5.22 0.29
CA THR A 82 4.41 -6.56 -0.32
C THR A 82 3.49 -6.60 -1.54
N CYS A 83 2.74 -5.52 -1.81
CA CYS A 83 1.82 -5.43 -2.94
C CYS A 83 2.58 -5.40 -4.27
N TYR A 84 2.06 -6.12 -5.26
CA TYR A 84 2.63 -6.18 -6.62
C TYR A 84 2.80 -4.80 -7.26
N TYR A 85 1.86 -3.87 -7.06
CA TYR A 85 1.93 -2.53 -7.65
C TYR A 85 3.00 -1.65 -6.99
N TYR A 86 3.10 -1.66 -5.66
CA TYR A 86 4.19 -0.97 -4.96
C TYR A 86 5.55 -1.58 -5.30
N ARG A 87 5.61 -2.91 -5.42
CA ARG A 87 6.79 -3.64 -5.90
C ARG A 87 7.28 -3.10 -7.24
N LYS A 88 6.38 -3.00 -8.22
CA LYS A 88 6.70 -2.39 -9.51
C LYS A 88 7.27 -0.97 -9.33
N ALA A 89 6.66 -0.14 -8.48
CA ALA A 89 7.11 1.23 -8.25
C ALA A 89 8.55 1.27 -7.70
N TYR A 90 8.87 0.51 -6.65
CA TYR A 90 10.21 0.57 -6.07
C TYR A 90 11.27 -0.23 -6.85
N TYR A 91 10.88 -1.31 -7.54
CA TYR A 91 11.78 -2.04 -8.45
C TYR A 91 12.23 -1.14 -9.60
N ARG A 92 11.31 -0.41 -10.24
CA ARG A 92 11.64 0.50 -11.34
C ARG A 92 12.40 1.72 -10.88
N SER A 93 12.01 2.30 -9.74
CA SER A 93 12.47 3.64 -9.35
C SER A 93 13.71 3.63 -8.46
N PHE A 94 13.81 2.69 -7.52
CA PHE A 94 14.94 2.58 -6.60
C PHE A 94 15.94 1.50 -7.04
N TRP A 95 15.48 0.37 -7.57
CA TRP A 95 16.35 -0.72 -8.04
C TRP A 95 16.70 -0.65 -9.53
N TRP A 96 16.06 0.23 -10.29
CA TRP A 96 16.31 0.33 -11.74
C TRP A 96 16.12 -1.01 -12.48
N SER A 97 15.05 -1.76 -12.16
CA SER A 97 14.82 -3.11 -12.69
C SER A 97 13.51 -3.32 -13.47
N PRO A 98 13.56 -3.19 -14.81
CA PRO A 98 14.16 -2.07 -15.52
C PRO A 98 13.31 -0.79 -15.31
N PRO A 99 13.92 0.41 -15.30
CA PRO A 99 13.21 1.65 -14.92
C PRO A 99 12.14 2.07 -15.93
N ALA A 100 12.30 1.72 -17.21
CA ALA A 100 11.31 1.96 -18.26
C ALA A 100 11.42 0.94 -19.39
N CYS A 101 10.40 0.88 -20.26
CA CYS A 101 10.45 0.07 -21.47
C CYS A 101 11.63 0.52 -22.34
N ALA A 102 12.37 -0.44 -22.90
CA ALA A 102 13.60 -0.21 -23.68
C ALA A 102 14.72 0.55 -22.93
N VAL A 103 14.67 0.58 -21.59
CA VAL A 103 15.79 0.98 -20.75
C VAL A 103 16.27 -0.27 -20.04
N ARG A 104 17.57 -0.54 -20.10
CA ARG A 104 18.17 -1.75 -19.53
C ARG A 104 18.09 -1.70 -18.00
N ASP A 105 18.00 -2.88 -17.39
CA ASP A 105 18.15 -3.05 -15.94
C ASP A 105 19.55 -2.59 -15.50
N ALA A 106 19.66 -1.98 -14.32
CA ALA A 106 20.96 -1.73 -13.69
C ALA A 106 21.69 -3.03 -13.33
N HIS A 107 20.93 -4.07 -13.01
CA HIS A 107 21.46 -5.34 -12.58
C HIS A 107 21.91 -6.18 -13.77
N GLY A 108 23.09 -6.79 -13.65
CA GLY A 108 23.63 -7.70 -14.66
C GLY A 108 22.91 -9.06 -14.74
N ALA A 109 22.26 -9.47 -13.65
CA ALA A 109 21.53 -10.73 -13.54
C ALA A 109 20.32 -10.57 -12.61
N TYR A 110 19.24 -11.29 -12.92
CA TYR A 110 18.05 -11.36 -12.09
C TYR A 110 18.11 -12.61 -11.20
N THR A 111 18.12 -12.43 -9.88
CA THR A 111 18.24 -13.53 -8.91
C THR A 111 16.89 -14.19 -8.57
N GLY A 112 15.79 -13.69 -9.13
CA GLY A 112 14.44 -14.17 -8.83
C GLY A 112 13.89 -13.69 -7.48
N GLU A 113 12.58 -13.81 -7.30
CA GLU A 113 11.88 -13.43 -6.06
C GLU A 113 11.77 -14.57 -5.05
N THR A 114 12.40 -15.72 -5.34
CA THR A 114 12.37 -16.92 -4.50
C THR A 114 13.47 -16.95 -3.44
N GLY A 115 14.42 -16.00 -3.48
CA GLY A 115 15.49 -15.85 -2.49
C GLY A 115 15.16 -14.82 -1.41
N PHE A 116 15.79 -14.95 -0.23
CA PHE A 116 15.75 -13.90 0.78
C PHE A 116 16.48 -12.64 0.28
N PRO A 117 15.92 -11.42 0.46
CA PRO A 117 14.69 -11.08 1.21
C PRO A 117 13.40 -11.07 0.38
N LEU A 118 13.46 -11.21 -0.95
CA LEU A 118 12.31 -11.06 -1.85
C LEU A 118 11.24 -12.13 -1.66
N ILE A 119 11.58 -13.29 -1.09
CA ILE A 119 10.60 -14.33 -0.74
C ILE A 119 9.52 -13.84 0.24
N LEU A 120 9.85 -12.86 1.10
CA LEU A 120 8.91 -12.28 2.08
C LEU A 120 7.73 -11.60 1.40
N GLN A 121 7.86 -11.25 0.12
CA GLN A 121 6.81 -10.65 -0.66
C GLN A 121 5.59 -11.58 -0.85
N ASN A 122 5.79 -12.90 -0.75
CA ASN A 122 4.69 -13.88 -0.78
C ASN A 122 3.77 -13.81 0.44
N ILE A 123 4.21 -13.14 1.52
CA ILE A 123 3.42 -12.93 2.73
C ILE A 123 2.27 -11.93 2.50
N HIS A 124 2.24 -11.22 1.36
CA HIS A 124 1.17 -10.26 1.00
C HIS A 124 -0.24 -10.81 1.26
N ARG A 125 -0.47 -12.11 0.95
CA ARG A 125 -1.76 -12.76 1.18
C ARG A 125 -2.21 -12.72 2.64
N TYR A 126 -1.27 -12.79 3.59
CA TYR A 126 -1.55 -12.74 5.02
C TYR A 126 -1.77 -11.29 5.48
N PHE A 127 -0.98 -10.36 4.94
CA PHE A 127 -1.16 -8.94 5.20
C PHE A 127 -2.54 -8.42 4.77
N PHE A 128 -3.16 -9.02 3.76
CA PHE A 128 -4.54 -8.67 3.38
C PHE A 128 -5.54 -8.87 4.53
N TYR A 129 -5.45 -9.98 5.28
CA TYR A 129 -6.34 -10.23 6.42
C TYR A 129 -6.09 -9.25 7.56
N VAL A 130 -4.80 -8.98 7.85
CA VAL A 130 -4.40 -8.00 8.86
C VAL A 130 -4.88 -6.59 8.48
N ALA A 131 -4.68 -6.18 7.23
CA ALA A 131 -5.14 -4.89 6.71
C ALA A 131 -6.67 -4.76 6.75
N THR A 132 -7.41 -5.85 6.48
CA THR A 132 -8.86 -5.86 6.59
C THR A 132 -9.32 -5.61 8.03
N ALA A 133 -8.62 -6.17 9.03
CA ALA A 133 -8.91 -5.88 10.44
C ALA A 133 -8.68 -4.41 10.77
N PHE A 134 -7.56 -3.82 10.34
CA PHE A 134 -7.31 -2.37 10.49
C PHE A 134 -8.39 -1.53 9.80
N LEU A 135 -8.84 -1.93 8.61
CA LEU A 135 -9.87 -1.22 7.87
C LEU A 135 -11.20 -1.14 8.64
N ILE A 136 -11.54 -2.18 9.42
CA ILE A 136 -12.73 -2.16 10.29
C ILE A 136 -12.58 -1.11 11.39
N PHE A 137 -11.41 -1.02 12.04
CA PHE A 137 -11.14 0.03 13.03
C PHE A 137 -11.19 1.43 12.42
N LEU A 138 -10.62 1.61 11.22
CA LEU A 138 -10.69 2.90 10.53
C LEU A 138 -12.12 3.30 10.15
N TRP A 139 -13.00 2.36 9.83
CA TRP A 139 -14.42 2.64 9.62
C TRP A 139 -15.12 3.03 10.92
N TYR A 140 -14.79 2.37 12.03
CA TYR A 140 -15.28 2.76 13.34
C TYR A 140 -14.86 4.20 13.68
N ASP A 141 -13.60 4.55 13.48
CA ASP A 141 -13.10 5.90 13.73
C ASP A 141 -13.75 6.93 12.80
N ALA A 142 -13.97 6.59 11.53
CA ALA A 142 -14.66 7.46 10.59
C ALA A 142 -16.12 7.71 10.99
N ILE A 143 -16.80 6.74 11.59
CA ILE A 143 -18.16 6.92 12.14
C ILE A 143 -18.10 7.77 13.42
N TYR A 144 -17.14 7.49 14.30
CA TYR A 144 -16.94 8.25 15.55
C TYR A 144 -16.59 9.72 15.28
N ALA A 145 -15.93 10.02 14.16
CA ALA A 145 -15.62 11.36 13.69
C ALA A 145 -16.86 12.24 13.42
N PHE A 146 -18.09 11.69 13.45
CA PHE A 146 -19.33 12.46 13.39
C PHE A 146 -19.93 12.80 14.76
N ILE A 147 -19.37 12.28 15.86
CA ILE A 147 -19.88 12.49 17.21
C ILE A 147 -19.05 13.56 17.90
N PHE A 148 -19.64 14.73 18.12
CA PHE A 148 -19.05 15.87 18.83
C PHE A 148 -19.78 16.03 20.16
N ASP A 149 -19.10 15.80 21.28
CA ASP A 149 -19.67 15.90 22.64
C ASP A 149 -21.00 15.16 22.80
N GLY A 150 -21.11 13.98 22.19
CA GLY A 150 -22.32 13.14 22.22
C GLY A 150 -23.43 13.56 21.25
N ARG A 151 -23.21 14.56 20.39
CA ARG A 151 -24.15 15.02 19.36
C ARG A 151 -23.62 14.73 17.98
N PHE A 152 -24.53 14.47 17.03
CA PHE A 152 -24.14 14.34 15.63
C PHE A 152 -23.72 15.70 15.07
N GLY A 153 -22.59 15.73 14.39
CA GLY A 153 -22.07 16.90 13.68
C GLY A 153 -21.23 16.47 12.48
N ILE A 154 -21.00 17.41 11.57
CA ILE A 154 -20.15 17.20 10.39
C ILE A 154 -19.08 18.29 10.41
N GLY A 155 -17.83 17.88 10.62
CA GLY A 155 -16.68 18.75 10.46
C GLY A 155 -15.85 18.37 9.24
N LEU A 156 -14.89 19.22 8.89
CA LEU A 156 -13.94 18.94 7.80
C LEU A 156 -13.18 17.63 8.05
N GLY A 157 -12.77 17.37 9.30
CA GLY A 157 -12.10 16.12 9.68
C GLY A 157 -12.98 14.89 9.45
N SER A 158 -14.29 14.99 9.67
CA SER A 158 -15.24 13.87 9.46
C SER A 158 -15.29 13.48 7.98
N ILE A 159 -15.32 14.48 7.09
CA ILE A 159 -15.28 14.27 5.64
C ILE A 159 -13.94 13.65 5.22
N ILE A 160 -12.82 14.18 5.73
CA ILE A 160 -11.48 13.66 5.43
C ILE A 160 -11.35 12.20 5.88
N MET A 161 -11.83 11.84 7.07
CA MET A 161 -11.78 10.48 7.59
C MET A 161 -12.59 9.50 6.74
N VAL A 162 -13.80 9.88 6.31
CA VAL A 162 -14.63 9.05 5.43
C VAL A 162 -13.97 8.87 4.06
N VAL A 163 -13.48 9.96 3.45
CA VAL A 163 -12.78 9.88 2.16
C VAL A 163 -11.54 8.98 2.28
N ASN A 164 -10.77 9.14 3.37
CA ASN A 164 -9.59 8.30 3.62
C ASN A 164 -9.97 6.82 3.70
N VAL A 165 -10.93 6.43 4.54
CA VAL A 165 -11.26 5.01 4.73
C VAL A 165 -11.95 4.42 3.49
N ALA A 166 -12.70 5.24 2.74
CA ALA A 166 -13.27 4.83 1.47
C ALA A 166 -12.19 4.54 0.41
N LEU A 167 -11.19 5.42 0.27
CA LEU A 167 -10.04 5.20 -0.63
C LEU A 167 -9.25 3.96 -0.23
N LEU A 168 -8.98 3.76 1.08
CA LEU A 168 -8.31 2.56 1.57
C LEU A 168 -9.13 1.28 1.34
N SER A 169 -10.46 1.37 1.43
CA SER A 169 -11.37 0.27 1.12
C SER A 169 -11.31 -0.08 -0.36
N MET A 170 -11.38 0.91 -1.24
CA MET A 170 -11.25 0.70 -2.68
C MET A 170 -9.89 0.10 -3.05
N TYR A 171 -8.80 0.58 -2.45
CA TYR A 171 -7.48 -0.02 -2.59
C TYR A 171 -7.49 -1.50 -2.16
N SER A 172 -7.99 -1.81 -0.97
CA SER A 172 -7.98 -3.17 -0.41
C SER A 172 -8.87 -4.14 -1.20
N PHE A 173 -10.09 -3.74 -1.55
CA PHE A 173 -11.06 -4.63 -2.20
C PHE A 173 -10.89 -4.73 -3.72
N SER A 174 -10.10 -3.85 -4.35
CA SER A 174 -9.72 -3.99 -5.77
C SER A 174 -8.42 -4.79 -5.99
N CYS A 175 -7.76 -5.26 -4.93
CA CYS A 175 -6.45 -5.89 -5.05
C CYS A 175 -6.50 -7.35 -5.57
N HIS A 176 -5.35 -7.87 -6.01
CA HIS A 176 -5.22 -9.27 -6.43
C HIS A 176 -5.52 -10.28 -5.31
N SER A 177 -5.17 -9.97 -4.06
CA SER A 177 -5.48 -10.84 -2.92
C SER A 177 -6.98 -10.97 -2.68
N CYS A 178 -7.73 -9.87 -2.80
CA CYS A 178 -9.20 -9.91 -2.72
C CYS A 178 -9.80 -10.70 -3.88
N ARG A 179 -9.29 -10.48 -5.11
CA ARG A 179 -9.71 -11.26 -6.29
C ARG A 179 -9.49 -12.75 -6.09
N HIS A 180 -8.33 -13.14 -5.57
CA HIS A 180 -8.01 -14.54 -5.27
C HIS A 180 -8.96 -15.12 -4.22
N LEU A 181 -9.22 -14.37 -3.14
CA LEU A 181 -10.16 -14.79 -2.09
C LEU A 181 -11.58 -14.98 -2.64
N CYS A 182 -12.09 -14.04 -3.45
CA CYS A 182 -13.40 -14.15 -4.08
C CYS A 182 -13.48 -15.33 -5.07
N GLY A 183 -12.36 -15.68 -5.73
CA GLY A 183 -12.26 -16.82 -6.62
C GLY A 183 -12.40 -18.19 -5.93
N GLY A 184 -12.18 -18.27 -4.62
CA GLY A 184 -12.53 -19.44 -3.80
C GLY A 184 -11.70 -20.70 -4.04
N CYS A 185 -10.48 -20.60 -4.60
CA CYS A 185 -9.62 -21.76 -4.94
C CYS A 185 -10.35 -22.82 -5.79
N LEU A 186 -11.22 -22.37 -6.71
CA LEU A 186 -12.03 -23.25 -7.54
C LEU A 186 -11.33 -23.57 -8.87
N ASP A 187 -11.33 -24.84 -9.25
CA ASP A 187 -10.88 -25.28 -10.58
C ASP A 187 -11.95 -25.06 -11.66
N LYS A 188 -13.23 -24.99 -11.26
CA LYS A 188 -14.37 -24.82 -12.17
C LYS A 188 -15.34 -23.75 -11.64
N PHE A 189 -15.46 -22.64 -12.36
CA PHE A 189 -16.41 -21.57 -12.01
C PHE A 189 -17.87 -21.89 -12.35
N SER A 190 -18.11 -22.80 -13.30
CA SER A 190 -19.47 -23.18 -13.73
C SER A 190 -20.31 -23.80 -12.60
N SER A 191 -19.66 -24.48 -11.64
CA SER A 191 -20.31 -25.06 -10.46
C SER A 191 -20.51 -24.07 -9.31
N SER A 192 -20.03 -22.83 -9.42
CA SER A 192 -20.07 -21.84 -8.34
C SER A 192 -20.31 -20.43 -8.89
N PRO A 193 -21.53 -20.14 -9.35
CA PRO A 193 -21.85 -18.87 -10.02
C PRO A 193 -21.63 -17.65 -9.13
N LEU A 194 -21.80 -17.77 -7.81
CA LEU A 194 -21.56 -16.66 -6.88
C LEU A 194 -20.07 -16.25 -6.85
N HIS A 195 -19.16 -17.21 -6.69
CA HIS A 195 -17.71 -16.97 -6.72
C HIS A 195 -17.28 -16.35 -8.04
N TYR A 196 -17.81 -16.84 -9.17
CA TYR A 196 -17.55 -16.25 -10.48
C TYR A 196 -18.01 -14.80 -10.58
N ARG A 197 -19.22 -14.47 -10.09
CA ARG A 197 -19.74 -13.09 -10.10
C ARG A 197 -18.87 -12.15 -9.25
N LEU A 198 -18.52 -12.56 -8.03
CA LEU A 198 -17.66 -11.77 -7.14
C LEU A 198 -16.27 -11.58 -7.74
N TRP A 199 -15.64 -12.66 -8.22
CA TRP A 199 -14.35 -12.62 -8.90
C TRP A 199 -14.38 -11.68 -10.12
N ARG A 200 -15.46 -11.70 -10.91
CA ARG A 200 -15.62 -10.83 -12.08
C ARG A 200 -15.73 -9.36 -11.68
N MET A 201 -16.54 -9.04 -10.65
CA MET A 201 -16.66 -7.68 -10.13
C MET A 201 -15.31 -7.14 -9.64
N VAL A 202 -14.58 -7.93 -8.85
CA VAL A 202 -13.26 -7.53 -8.35
C VAL A 202 -12.25 -7.43 -9.49
N THR A 203 -12.34 -8.30 -10.50
CA THR A 203 -11.48 -8.21 -11.70
C THR A 203 -11.66 -6.88 -12.41
N THR A 204 -12.89 -6.41 -12.61
CA THR A 204 -13.15 -5.10 -13.22
C THR A 204 -12.61 -3.95 -12.35
N GLN A 205 -12.79 -4.02 -11.03
CA GLN A 205 -12.22 -2.99 -10.14
C GLN A 205 -10.68 -3.01 -10.14
N ASN A 206 -10.08 -4.19 -10.24
CA ASN A 206 -8.64 -4.40 -10.22
C ASN A 206 -7.91 -3.70 -11.38
N GLU A 207 -8.56 -3.50 -12.53
CA GLU A 207 -8.02 -2.73 -13.66
C GLU A 207 -7.65 -1.30 -13.26
N SER A 208 -8.41 -0.73 -12.31
CA SER A 208 -8.18 0.62 -11.75
C SER A 208 -7.39 0.62 -10.44
N HIS A 209 -6.92 -0.54 -9.95
CA HIS A 209 -6.31 -0.65 -8.62
C HIS A 209 -5.12 0.31 -8.42
N MET A 210 -4.33 0.52 -9.47
CA MET A 210 -3.18 1.43 -9.43
C MET A 210 -3.57 2.89 -9.15
N LEU A 211 -4.81 3.31 -9.46
CA LEU A 211 -5.30 4.66 -9.19
C LEU A 211 -5.60 4.89 -7.70
N TRP A 212 -5.84 3.80 -6.96
CA TRP A 212 -6.13 3.85 -5.52
C TRP A 212 -4.88 3.69 -4.65
N ALA A 213 -3.70 3.49 -5.26
CA ALA A 213 -2.45 3.08 -4.62
C ALA A 213 -1.54 4.23 -4.16
#